data_AF-A0A352GH35-F1
#
_entry.id   AF-A0A352GH35-F1
#
_cell.length_a   1.000
_cell.length_b   1.000
_cell.length_c   1.000
_cell.angle_alpha   90.00
_cell.angle_beta   90.00
_cell.angle_gamma   90.00
#
_symmetry.space_group_name_H-M   'P 1'
#
loop_
_entity.id
_entity.type
_entity.pdbx_description
1 polymer ?
#
loop_
_entity_poly.entity_id
_entity_poly.type
_entity_poly.pdbx_seq_one_letter_code
_entity_poly.pdbx_strand_id
1 'polypeptide(L)'
;LRRVKDAHGNEAIFAGSYGWSSAGRFHHAKTQMQRFLNCFGGYTAQKHSYSLAAGLAILPHIVGDLAPLRGLTSWASIAEATDTLVAFGGIPIRNTQVEPGGTASHTTVPWLKKLAARGTHVVSITPLRNDTPDFLNAEWIAPRPNTDVALMLGLAHTLIAEDLHNPHFLAAYAVGADQFLSYVMGDADGQAKSADWASEVCDVSADTIRALARRMAAGRTMIATSYSLQRGDHGEQTFWMTMALACLLGQIGLPGGGFGFGYGSMHGQGNPVPRMPSLTHSAGTNPTGSFIPVARVTDLLLNPGGEYDFDGERRTYP
;
A
#
# COMPACT_ATOMS: atom_id res chain seq x y z
N LEU A 1 17.41 -27.57 -19.44
CA LEU A 1 18.24 -26.78 -18.51
C LEU A 1 19.73 -26.79 -18.88
N ARG A 2 20.45 -27.93 -18.86
CA ARG A 2 21.89 -27.97 -19.26
C ARG A 2 22.16 -27.29 -20.60
N ARG A 3 21.43 -27.70 -21.66
CA ARG A 3 21.50 -27.05 -22.98
C ARG A 3 21.38 -25.50 -22.94
N VAL A 4 20.47 -24.96 -22.12
CA VAL A 4 20.26 -23.50 -22.03
C VAL A 4 21.42 -22.85 -21.28
N LYS A 5 21.83 -23.43 -20.15
CA LYS A 5 22.99 -22.97 -19.38
C LYS A 5 24.27 -22.95 -20.22
N ASP A 6 24.52 -24.03 -20.96
CA ASP A 6 25.75 -24.20 -21.74
C ASP A 6 25.79 -23.25 -22.95
N ALA A 7 24.64 -22.93 -23.55
CA ALA A 7 24.55 -22.07 -24.73
C ALA A 7 24.34 -20.58 -24.43
N HIS A 8 23.68 -20.24 -23.32
CA HIS A 8 23.19 -18.88 -23.03
C HIS A 8 23.43 -18.42 -21.59
N GLY A 9 24.07 -19.24 -20.74
CA GLY A 9 24.22 -18.94 -19.33
C GLY A 9 22.95 -19.15 -18.51
N ASN A 10 23.06 -18.98 -17.19
CA ASN A 10 21.94 -19.19 -16.28
C ASN A 10 20.93 -18.03 -16.28
N GLU A 11 21.32 -16.82 -16.69
CA GLU A 11 20.41 -15.68 -16.79
C GLU A 11 19.31 -15.89 -17.84
N ALA A 12 19.58 -16.69 -18.87
CA ALA A 12 18.58 -17.10 -19.86
C ALA A 12 17.50 -18.06 -19.30
N ILE A 13 17.66 -18.55 -18.06
CA ILE A 13 16.63 -19.35 -17.38
C ILE A 13 15.77 -18.40 -16.56
N PHE A 14 14.52 -18.20 -16.97
CA PHE A 14 13.57 -17.41 -16.18
C PHE A 14 12.83 -18.28 -15.17
N ALA A 15 12.95 -17.96 -13.88
CA ALA A 15 12.28 -18.73 -12.81
C ALA A 15 11.68 -17.85 -11.71
N GLY A 16 11.04 -16.75 -12.13
CA GLY A 16 10.22 -15.93 -11.26
C GLY A 16 9.04 -16.70 -10.64
N SER A 17 8.28 -17.43 -11.47
CA SER A 17 7.15 -18.29 -11.07
C SER A 17 6.22 -17.63 -10.04
N TYR A 18 5.86 -16.37 -10.27
CA TYR A 18 4.91 -15.66 -9.40
C TYR A 18 3.51 -16.29 -9.50
N GLY A 19 2.90 -16.59 -8.35
CA GLY A 19 1.56 -17.14 -8.25
C GLY A 19 1.18 -17.42 -6.80
N TRP A 20 -0.12 -17.58 -6.53
CA TRP A 20 -0.65 -17.81 -5.19
C TRP A 20 -0.30 -19.19 -4.62
N SER A 21 -0.13 -20.20 -5.49
CA SER A 21 0.13 -21.59 -5.10
C SER A 21 -0.90 -22.12 -4.08
N SER A 22 -0.51 -23.08 -3.24
CA SER A 22 -1.32 -23.58 -2.13
C SER A 22 -0.58 -23.37 -0.81
N ALA A 23 -1.34 -23.29 0.27
CA ALA A 23 -0.79 -23.18 1.61
C ALA A 23 0.12 -24.38 1.92
N GLY A 24 1.34 -24.10 2.38
CA GLY A 24 2.29 -25.12 2.77
C GLY A 24 3.66 -24.50 3.02
N ARG A 25 4.29 -24.85 4.15
CA ARG A 25 5.63 -24.31 4.50
C ARG A 25 6.75 -25.10 3.84
N PHE A 26 6.64 -26.43 3.82
CA PHE A 26 7.60 -27.31 3.16
C PHE A 26 7.26 -27.55 1.67
N HIS A 27 6.00 -27.89 1.38
CA HIS A 27 5.49 -28.12 0.02
C HIS A 27 5.19 -26.82 -0.74
N HIS A 28 6.00 -25.77 -0.52
CA HIS A 28 5.90 -24.54 -1.28
C HIS A 28 6.64 -24.68 -2.61
N ALA A 29 5.91 -25.03 -3.68
CA ALA A 29 6.48 -25.41 -4.98
C ALA A 29 7.48 -24.38 -5.53
N LYS A 30 7.16 -23.08 -5.43
CA LYS A 30 8.05 -22.00 -5.88
C LYS A 30 9.40 -22.04 -5.15
N THR A 31 9.40 -22.15 -3.82
CA THR A 31 10.65 -22.20 -3.03
C THR A 31 11.48 -23.43 -3.40
N GLN A 32 10.86 -24.58 -3.61
CA GLN A 32 11.57 -25.82 -3.97
C GLN A 32 12.19 -25.73 -5.38
N MET A 33 11.43 -25.19 -6.35
CA MET A 33 11.93 -24.92 -7.70
C MET A 33 13.12 -23.95 -7.67
N GLN A 34 12.99 -22.84 -6.94
CA GLN A 34 14.06 -21.84 -6.81
C GLN A 34 15.29 -22.40 -6.12
N ARG A 35 15.11 -23.26 -5.10
CA ARG A 35 16.22 -23.97 -4.44
C ARG A 35 17.00 -24.83 -5.42
N PHE A 36 16.30 -25.64 -6.21
CA PHE A 36 16.91 -26.47 -7.24
C PHE A 36 17.72 -25.63 -8.24
N LEU A 37 17.16 -24.52 -8.71
CA LEU A 37 17.84 -23.66 -9.69
C LEU A 37 19.01 -22.89 -9.09
N ASN A 38 18.93 -22.46 -7.82
CA ASN A 38 20.07 -21.90 -7.10
C ASN A 38 21.25 -22.89 -7.05
N CYS A 39 20.99 -24.17 -6.76
CA CYS A 39 22.00 -25.22 -6.82
C CYS A 39 22.49 -25.54 -8.25
N PHE A 40 21.70 -25.21 -9.27
CA PHE A 40 22.04 -25.43 -10.69
C PHE A 40 22.92 -24.31 -11.28
N GLY A 41 23.05 -23.19 -10.56
CA GLY A 41 23.87 -22.03 -10.91
C GLY A 41 23.09 -20.72 -11.07
N GLY A 42 21.82 -20.69 -10.67
CA GLY A 42 20.97 -19.50 -10.65
C GLY A 42 20.04 -19.39 -11.86
N TYR A 43 19.36 -18.25 -11.95
CA TYR A 43 18.31 -17.95 -12.91
C TYR A 43 17.95 -16.44 -12.88
N THR A 44 17.27 -15.93 -13.89
CA THR A 44 16.62 -14.61 -13.81
C THR A 44 15.35 -14.68 -12.98
N ALA A 45 15.36 -13.99 -11.83
CA ALA A 45 14.27 -13.96 -10.88
C ALA A 45 13.19 -12.93 -11.23
N GLN A 46 12.11 -12.92 -10.45
CA GLN A 46 11.12 -11.84 -10.40
C GLN A 46 11.21 -11.15 -9.04
N LYS A 47 11.27 -9.81 -9.05
CA LYS A 47 11.24 -8.96 -7.86
C LYS A 47 9.85 -8.36 -7.67
N HIS A 48 9.44 -8.22 -6.41
CA HIS A 48 8.14 -7.72 -5.94
C HIS A 48 6.93 -8.61 -6.33
N SER A 49 5.71 -8.05 -6.29
CA SER A 49 4.45 -8.77 -6.42
C SER A 49 3.45 -7.98 -7.27
N TYR A 50 2.58 -8.66 -8.02
CA TYR A 50 1.52 -7.98 -8.79
C TYR A 50 0.52 -7.26 -7.88
N SER A 51 0.50 -7.58 -6.59
CA SER A 51 -0.41 -6.98 -5.62
C SER A 51 0.07 -5.64 -5.08
N LEU A 52 1.38 -5.40 -4.98
CA LEU A 52 1.94 -4.35 -4.11
C LEU A 52 3.31 -3.82 -4.58
N ALA A 53 3.63 -3.95 -5.87
CA ALA A 53 4.97 -3.67 -6.40
C ALA A 53 5.45 -2.24 -6.15
N ALA A 54 4.59 -1.24 -6.34
CA ALA A 54 4.95 0.16 -6.14
C ALA A 54 5.20 0.46 -4.66
N GLY A 55 4.32 -0.03 -3.78
CA GLY A 55 4.50 0.07 -2.33
C GLY A 55 5.80 -0.58 -1.83
N LEU A 56 6.14 -1.77 -2.36
CA LEU A 56 7.39 -2.47 -2.03
C LEU A 56 8.65 -1.72 -2.49
N ALA A 57 8.55 -0.92 -3.55
CA ALA A 57 9.65 -0.09 -4.04
C ALA A 57 9.76 1.22 -3.24
N ILE A 58 8.66 1.93 -3.02
CA ILE A 58 8.71 3.30 -2.49
C ILE A 58 8.89 3.36 -0.96
N LEU A 59 8.32 2.42 -0.20
CA LEU A 59 8.32 2.50 1.27
C LEU A 59 9.72 2.55 1.90
N PRO A 60 10.71 1.75 1.46
CA PRO A 60 12.07 1.85 1.99
C PRO A 60 12.70 3.24 1.84
N HIS A 61 12.34 4.00 0.80
CA HIS A 61 12.84 5.36 0.59
C HIS A 61 12.19 6.40 1.51
N ILE A 62 11.01 6.10 2.07
CA ILE A 62 10.25 7.05 2.89
C ILE A 62 10.41 6.76 4.38
N VAL A 63 10.29 5.49 4.79
CA VAL A 63 10.32 5.08 6.21
C VAL A 63 11.49 4.17 6.56
N GLY A 64 12.39 3.90 5.61
CA GLY A 64 13.61 3.11 5.80
C GLY A 64 13.41 1.59 5.69
N ASP A 65 12.18 1.07 5.75
CA ASP A 65 11.90 -0.36 5.63
C ASP A 65 10.46 -0.69 5.14
N LEU A 66 10.04 -1.94 5.34
CA LEU A 66 8.70 -2.43 5.01
C LEU A 66 7.80 -2.64 6.25
N ALA A 67 8.15 -2.07 7.41
CA ALA A 67 7.38 -2.21 8.64
C ALA A 67 5.92 -1.78 8.48
N PRO A 68 5.57 -0.71 7.73
CA PRO A 68 4.16 -0.33 7.54
C PRO A 68 3.29 -1.38 6.82
N LEU A 69 3.90 -2.34 6.12
CA LEU A 69 3.19 -3.46 5.51
C LEU A 69 3.03 -4.67 6.44
N ARG A 70 3.84 -4.76 7.50
CA ARG A 70 3.98 -5.96 8.35
C ARG A 70 3.57 -5.74 9.81
N GLY A 71 3.46 -4.49 10.24
CA GLY A 71 3.21 -4.06 11.62
C GLY A 71 2.05 -3.08 11.70
N LEU A 72 0.95 -3.38 11.01
CA LEU A 72 -0.23 -2.52 11.00
C LEU A 72 -0.86 -2.41 12.39
N THR A 73 -1.45 -1.26 12.67
CA THR A 73 -2.36 -1.09 13.81
C THR A 73 -3.46 -2.15 13.73
N SER A 74 -3.68 -2.86 14.84
CA SER A 74 -4.64 -3.96 14.84
C SER A 74 -6.08 -3.44 14.79
N TRP A 75 -6.98 -4.26 14.26
CA TRP A 75 -8.43 -4.02 14.32
C TRP A 75 -8.92 -3.84 15.75
N ALA A 76 -8.28 -4.47 16.73
CA ALA A 76 -8.60 -4.26 18.15
C ALA A 76 -8.31 -2.80 18.56
N SER A 77 -7.11 -2.29 18.24
CA SER A 77 -6.75 -0.89 18.54
C SER A 77 -7.61 0.11 17.76
N ILE A 78 -7.92 -0.19 16.49
CA ILE A 78 -8.81 0.65 15.68
C ILE A 78 -10.21 0.70 16.30
N ALA A 79 -10.80 -0.47 16.58
CA ALA A 79 -12.15 -0.56 17.13
C ALA A 79 -12.27 0.00 18.56
N GLU A 80 -11.17 0.15 19.30
CA GLU A 80 -11.16 0.74 20.64
C GLU A 80 -11.03 2.27 20.59
N ALA A 81 -10.13 2.79 19.76
CA ALA A 81 -9.66 4.16 19.89
C ALA A 81 -9.92 5.08 18.69
N THR A 82 -10.33 4.56 17.52
CA THR A 82 -10.51 5.39 16.30
C THR A 82 -11.85 6.08 16.27
N ASP A 83 -11.89 7.40 16.17
CA ASP A 83 -13.13 8.18 16.01
C ASP A 83 -13.57 8.25 14.55
N THR A 84 -12.61 8.42 13.62
CA THR A 84 -12.86 8.43 12.17
C THR A 84 -11.93 7.46 11.44
N LEU A 85 -12.51 6.50 10.71
CA LEU A 85 -11.79 5.60 9.81
C LEU A 85 -11.99 6.07 8.36
N VAL A 86 -10.92 6.54 7.72
CA VAL A 86 -10.94 6.99 6.32
C VAL A 86 -10.33 5.89 5.46
N ALA A 87 -11.16 5.19 4.68
CA ALA A 87 -10.78 4.05 3.87
C ALA A 87 -10.72 4.40 2.38
N PHE A 88 -9.52 4.73 1.90
CA PHE A 88 -9.19 4.86 0.48
C PHE A 88 -9.16 3.48 -0.17
N GLY A 89 -10.08 3.25 -1.11
CA GLY A 89 -10.37 1.95 -1.73
C GLY A 89 -11.34 1.07 -0.92
N GLY A 90 -12.00 1.63 0.10
CA GLY A 90 -12.97 0.92 0.94
C GLY A 90 -12.40 -0.23 1.78
N ILE A 91 -13.29 -1.05 2.34
CA ILE A 91 -12.97 -2.27 3.11
C ILE A 91 -13.82 -3.44 2.59
N PRO A 92 -13.54 -3.93 1.37
CA PRO A 92 -14.42 -4.90 0.72
C PRO A 92 -14.31 -6.27 1.36
N ILE A 93 -15.40 -6.75 1.97
CA ILE A 93 -15.44 -8.05 2.67
C ILE A 93 -15.10 -9.24 1.75
N ARG A 94 -15.39 -9.13 0.45
CA ARG A 94 -15.11 -10.17 -0.56
C ARG A 94 -13.62 -10.55 -0.60
N ASN A 95 -12.74 -9.56 -0.45
CA ASN A 95 -11.30 -9.77 -0.48
C ASN A 95 -10.80 -10.44 0.81
N THR A 96 -11.53 -10.26 1.91
CA THR A 96 -11.15 -10.78 3.24
C THR A 96 -11.53 -12.25 3.45
N GLN A 97 -12.07 -12.90 2.42
CA GLN A 97 -12.34 -14.34 2.40
C GLN A 97 -11.10 -15.18 2.07
N VAL A 98 -9.98 -14.54 1.69
CA VAL A 98 -8.74 -15.22 1.32
C VAL A 98 -7.55 -14.64 2.07
N GLU A 99 -6.57 -15.50 2.37
CA GLU A 99 -5.30 -15.13 2.98
C GLU A 99 -4.15 -15.93 2.35
N PRO A 100 -3.04 -15.29 1.94
CA PRO A 100 -1.82 -15.99 1.57
C PRO A 100 -1.36 -16.94 2.69
N GLY A 101 -1.20 -18.22 2.35
CA GLY A 101 -0.83 -19.26 3.33
C GLY A 101 -2.02 -19.95 4.00
N GLY A 102 -3.27 -19.61 3.65
CA GLY A 102 -4.47 -20.43 3.88
C GLY A 102 -5.09 -20.39 5.28
N THR A 103 -4.45 -19.75 6.25
CA THR A 103 -5.02 -19.56 7.60
C THR A 103 -5.81 -18.27 7.67
N ALA A 104 -7.14 -18.38 7.71
CA ALA A 104 -8.03 -17.26 7.91
C ALA A 104 -9.13 -17.64 8.92
N SER A 105 -9.15 -17.00 10.10
CA SER A 105 -10.23 -17.15 11.07
C SER A 105 -11.47 -16.32 10.69
N HIS A 106 -11.43 -15.60 9.56
CA HIS A 106 -12.49 -14.74 9.04
C HIS A 106 -13.00 -13.70 10.06
N THR A 107 -12.09 -13.21 10.92
CA THR A 107 -12.32 -12.21 11.97
C THR A 107 -12.60 -10.79 11.48
N THR A 108 -12.41 -10.46 10.18
CA THR A 108 -12.61 -9.11 9.67
C THR A 108 -14.03 -8.60 9.95
N VAL A 109 -15.07 -9.37 9.59
CA VAL A 109 -16.47 -8.96 9.79
C VAL A 109 -16.81 -8.75 11.28
N PRO A 110 -16.45 -9.66 12.21
CA PRO A 110 -16.60 -9.40 13.64
C PRO A 110 -15.96 -8.08 14.11
N TRP A 111 -14.78 -7.73 13.63
CA TRP A 111 -14.13 -6.46 13.98
C TRP A 111 -14.85 -5.24 13.44
N LEU A 112 -15.28 -5.29 12.17
CA LEU A 112 -16.06 -4.20 11.57
C LEU A 112 -17.39 -3.98 12.31
N LYS A 113 -18.05 -5.05 12.77
CA LYS A 113 -19.26 -4.94 13.60
C LYS A 113 -18.99 -4.27 14.95
N LYS A 114 -17.84 -4.54 15.59
CA LYS A 114 -17.43 -3.82 16.81
C LYS A 114 -17.19 -2.34 16.55
N LEU A 115 -16.57 -2.02 15.41
CA LEU A 115 -16.32 -0.65 14.98
C LEU A 115 -17.63 0.13 14.76
N ALA A 116 -18.62 -0.50 14.10
CA ALA A 116 -19.97 0.05 13.97
C ALA A 116 -20.67 0.22 15.32
N ALA A 117 -20.59 -0.77 16.22
CA ALA A 117 -21.22 -0.72 17.53
C ALA A 117 -20.64 0.39 18.43
N ARG A 118 -19.36 0.75 18.27
CA ARG A 118 -18.74 1.91 18.93
C ARG A 118 -19.27 3.24 18.40
N GLY A 119 -19.87 3.27 17.21
CA GLY A 119 -20.28 4.51 16.55
C GLY A 119 -19.12 5.24 15.87
N THR A 120 -18.07 4.51 15.47
CA THR A 120 -16.95 5.07 14.70
C THR A 120 -17.46 5.60 13.37
N HIS A 121 -17.05 6.80 12.98
CA HIS A 121 -17.41 7.36 11.67
C HIS A 121 -16.56 6.72 10.59
N VAL A 122 -17.19 6.01 9.66
CA VAL A 122 -16.48 5.36 8.54
C VAL A 122 -16.71 6.17 7.27
N VAL A 123 -15.62 6.53 6.60
CA VAL A 123 -15.65 7.16 5.29
C VAL A 123 -15.06 6.18 4.28
N SER A 124 -15.87 5.77 3.31
CA SER A 124 -15.49 4.86 2.23
C SER A 124 -15.23 5.66 0.97
N ILE A 125 -13.95 5.84 0.62
CA ILE A 125 -13.51 6.60 -0.56
C ILE A 125 -13.20 5.61 -1.68
N THR A 126 -14.12 5.46 -2.61
CA THR A 126 -14.03 4.43 -3.68
C THR A 126 -15.12 4.68 -4.73
N PRO A 127 -14.86 4.43 -6.02
CA PRO A 127 -15.89 4.52 -7.05
C PRO A 127 -17.01 3.46 -6.89
N LEU A 128 -16.80 2.40 -6.09
CA LEU A 128 -17.76 1.31 -5.91
C LEU A 128 -18.41 1.39 -4.53
N ARG A 129 -19.70 1.71 -4.47
CA ARG A 129 -20.47 1.79 -3.21
C ARG A 129 -20.36 0.54 -2.33
N ASN A 130 -20.32 -0.65 -2.96
CA ASN A 130 -20.30 -1.93 -2.26
C ASN A 130 -18.89 -2.37 -1.79
N ASP A 131 -17.89 -1.49 -1.89
CA ASP A 131 -16.56 -1.75 -1.33
C ASP A 131 -16.50 -1.58 0.20
N THR A 132 -17.61 -1.26 0.85
CA THR A 132 -17.73 -1.26 2.31
C THR A 132 -19.08 -1.89 2.69
N PRO A 133 -19.14 -2.76 3.72
CA PRO A 133 -20.39 -3.43 4.07
C PRO A 133 -21.43 -2.46 4.66
N ASP A 134 -22.71 -2.65 4.28
CA ASP A 134 -23.82 -1.76 4.64
C ASP A 134 -23.98 -1.53 6.15
N PHE A 135 -23.68 -2.53 6.99
CA PHE A 135 -23.81 -2.41 8.44
C PHE A 135 -22.83 -1.40 9.07
N LEU A 136 -21.81 -0.95 8.34
CA LEU A 136 -20.93 0.14 8.78
C LEU A 136 -21.56 1.53 8.61
N ASN A 137 -22.66 1.64 7.84
CA ASN A 137 -23.31 2.91 7.49
C ASN A 137 -22.30 3.98 7.08
N ALA A 138 -21.33 3.59 6.24
CA ALA A 138 -20.23 4.47 5.87
C ALA A 138 -20.71 5.63 5.01
N GLU A 139 -20.15 6.82 5.26
CA GLU A 139 -20.20 7.94 4.33
C GLU A 139 -19.45 7.53 3.06
N TRP A 140 -20.13 7.55 1.92
CA TRP A 140 -19.54 7.14 0.65
C TRP A 140 -19.14 8.36 -0.17
N ILE A 141 -17.86 8.43 -0.52
CA ILE A 141 -17.28 9.45 -1.40
C ILE A 141 -16.73 8.73 -2.64
N ALA A 142 -17.18 9.14 -3.81
CA ALA A 142 -16.86 8.48 -5.08
C ALA A 142 -16.01 9.39 -5.97
N PRO A 143 -14.68 9.44 -5.77
CA PRO A 143 -13.83 10.20 -6.65
C PRO A 143 -13.71 9.53 -8.03
N ARG A 144 -13.36 10.33 -9.04
CA ARG A 144 -12.92 9.85 -10.35
C ARG A 144 -11.77 8.84 -10.16
N PRO A 145 -11.80 7.66 -10.78
CA PRO A 145 -10.71 6.68 -10.63
C PRO A 145 -9.33 7.28 -10.97
N ASN A 146 -8.30 6.90 -10.20
CA ASN A 146 -6.92 7.40 -10.31
C ASN A 146 -6.73 8.89 -9.96
N THR A 147 -7.63 9.48 -9.17
CA THR A 147 -7.50 10.87 -8.69
C THR A 147 -7.38 10.98 -7.17
N ASP A 148 -7.12 9.86 -6.49
CA ASP A 148 -7.01 9.77 -5.03
C ASP A 148 -5.95 10.73 -4.46
N VAL A 149 -4.82 10.90 -5.16
CA VAL A 149 -3.76 11.84 -4.74
C VAL A 149 -4.24 13.28 -4.78
N ALA A 150 -5.05 13.67 -5.79
CA ALA A 150 -5.62 15.02 -5.84
C ALA A 150 -6.58 15.27 -4.68
N LEU A 151 -7.42 14.29 -4.35
CA LEU A 151 -8.28 14.35 -3.17
C LEU A 151 -7.46 14.47 -1.88
N MET A 152 -6.42 13.63 -1.69
CA MET A 152 -5.54 13.71 -0.53
C MET A 152 -4.81 15.04 -0.43
N LEU A 153 -4.39 15.63 -1.55
CA LEU A 153 -3.77 16.96 -1.58
C LEU A 153 -4.78 18.06 -1.19
N GLY A 154 -6.03 17.98 -1.64
CA GLY A 154 -7.11 18.88 -1.19
C GLY A 154 -7.40 18.79 0.31
N LEU A 155 -7.33 17.58 0.88
CA LEU A 155 -7.40 17.36 2.32
C LEU A 155 -6.20 18.00 3.02
N ALA A 156 -4.98 17.74 2.55
CA ALA A 156 -3.75 18.30 3.09
C ALA A 156 -3.75 19.83 3.07
N HIS A 157 -4.13 20.45 1.94
CA HIS A 157 -4.24 21.89 1.82
C HIS A 157 -5.23 22.45 2.84
N THR A 158 -6.41 21.83 2.99
CA THR A 158 -7.38 22.30 4.00
C THR A 158 -6.79 22.24 5.41
N LEU A 159 -6.11 21.15 5.77
CA LEU A 159 -5.46 21.01 7.07
C LEU A 159 -4.41 22.09 7.32
N ILE A 160 -3.65 22.49 6.29
CA ILE A 160 -2.61 23.51 6.41
C ILE A 160 -3.23 24.91 6.46
N ALA A 161 -4.12 25.23 5.52
CA ALA A 161 -4.74 26.56 5.39
C ALA A 161 -5.61 26.95 6.60
N GLU A 162 -6.14 25.96 7.32
CA GLU A 162 -6.95 26.17 8.54
C GLU A 162 -6.16 25.94 9.83
N ASP A 163 -4.83 25.76 9.76
CA ASP A 163 -3.95 25.52 10.91
C ASP A 163 -4.36 24.30 11.77
N LEU A 164 -4.82 23.25 11.10
CA LEU A 164 -5.27 21.98 11.71
C LEU A 164 -4.21 20.87 11.65
N HIS A 165 -3.09 21.12 10.95
CA HIS A 165 -1.96 20.20 10.91
C HIS A 165 -1.11 20.28 12.20
N ASN A 166 -0.26 19.28 12.44
CA ASN A 166 0.58 19.18 13.63
C ASN A 166 2.04 19.58 13.32
N PRO A 167 2.43 20.86 13.48
CA PRO A 167 3.77 21.33 13.14
C PRO A 167 4.86 20.69 14.02
N HIS A 168 4.56 20.38 15.28
CA HIS A 168 5.52 19.73 16.18
C HIS A 168 5.86 18.32 15.69
N PHE A 169 4.87 17.55 15.23
CA PHE A 169 5.12 16.22 14.67
C PHE A 169 6.03 16.30 13.43
N LEU A 170 5.74 17.25 12.52
CA LEU A 170 6.56 17.44 11.32
C LEU A 170 8.00 17.80 11.66
N ALA A 171 8.21 18.74 12.59
CA ALA A 171 9.54 19.17 13.01
C ALA A 171 10.34 18.06 13.71
N ALA A 172 9.68 17.19 14.47
CA ALA A 172 10.34 16.14 15.25
C ALA A 172 10.56 14.83 14.48
N TYR A 173 9.67 14.50 13.54
CA TYR A 173 9.59 13.14 12.96
C TYR A 173 9.57 13.10 11.42
N ALA A 174 9.62 14.23 10.73
CA ALA A 174 9.63 14.27 9.28
C ALA A 174 10.85 15.04 8.74
N VAL A 175 11.31 14.63 7.55
CA VAL A 175 12.31 15.36 6.76
C VAL A 175 11.65 15.77 5.44
N GLY A 176 11.90 17.00 5.00
CA GLY A 176 11.33 17.52 3.75
C GLY A 176 9.94 18.15 3.88
N ALA A 177 9.47 18.43 5.10
CA ALA A 177 8.14 18.97 5.36
C ALA A 177 7.95 20.34 4.67
N ASP A 178 8.93 21.24 4.77
CA ASP A 178 8.84 22.60 4.20
C ASP A 178 8.63 22.57 2.68
N GLN A 179 9.34 21.67 1.96
CA GLN A 179 9.18 21.50 0.52
C GLN A 179 7.77 21.01 0.17
N PHE A 180 7.24 20.06 0.96
CA PHE A 180 5.90 19.55 0.75
C PHE A 180 4.82 20.61 1.03
N LEU A 181 4.94 21.33 2.15
CA LEU A 181 4.03 22.42 2.51
C LEU A 181 4.02 23.50 1.42
N SER A 182 5.20 23.92 0.95
CA SER A 182 5.35 24.90 -0.13
C SER A 182 4.66 24.45 -1.44
N TYR A 183 4.77 23.17 -1.81
CA TYR A 183 4.07 22.63 -2.98
C TYR A 183 2.55 22.55 -2.80
N VAL A 184 2.07 22.13 -1.62
CA VAL A 184 0.63 22.02 -1.33
C VAL A 184 -0.02 23.41 -1.33
N MET A 185 0.64 24.41 -0.75
CA MET A 185 0.15 25.80 -0.70
C MET A 185 0.34 26.55 -2.02
N GLY A 186 1.10 26.00 -2.98
CA GLY A 186 1.31 26.58 -4.30
C GLY A 186 2.46 27.57 -4.39
N ASP A 187 3.24 27.75 -3.32
CA ASP A 187 4.41 28.64 -3.33
C ASP A 187 5.52 28.13 -4.27
N ALA A 188 5.62 26.81 -4.45
CA ALA A 188 6.65 26.19 -5.27
C ALA A 188 6.35 26.22 -6.78
N ASP A 189 5.07 26.22 -7.17
CA ASP A 189 4.64 26.02 -8.58
C ASP A 189 3.52 26.95 -9.06
N GLY A 190 3.04 27.85 -8.21
CA GLY A 190 1.97 28.80 -8.51
C GLY A 190 0.55 28.23 -8.45
N GLN A 191 0.37 26.95 -8.08
CA GLN A 191 -0.95 26.30 -8.02
C GLN A 191 -1.19 25.74 -6.61
N ALA A 192 -1.99 26.45 -5.81
CA ALA A 192 -2.46 25.90 -4.54
C ALA A 192 -3.28 24.62 -4.79
N LYS A 193 -2.98 23.55 -4.06
CA LYS A 193 -3.70 22.26 -4.16
C LYS A 193 -4.98 22.29 -3.32
N SER A 194 -5.76 23.37 -3.46
CA SER A 194 -6.94 23.65 -2.66
C SER A 194 -8.04 22.60 -2.85
N ALA A 195 -9.04 22.61 -1.95
CA ALA A 195 -10.22 21.79 -2.11
C ALA A 195 -10.98 22.09 -3.41
N ASP A 196 -10.97 23.34 -3.89
CA ASP A 196 -11.60 23.71 -5.17
C ASP A 196 -10.83 23.11 -6.36
N TRP A 197 -9.51 23.22 -6.36
CA TRP A 197 -8.65 22.56 -7.36
C TRP A 197 -8.85 21.04 -7.35
N ALA A 198 -8.83 20.43 -6.16
CA ALA A 198 -9.02 18.99 -6.02
C ALA A 198 -10.41 18.56 -6.51
N SER A 199 -11.44 19.37 -6.27
CA SER A 199 -12.81 19.10 -6.71
C SER A 199 -12.92 18.99 -8.23
N GLU A 200 -12.22 19.82 -9.00
CA GLU A 200 -12.21 19.76 -10.47
C GLU A 200 -11.50 18.51 -10.99
N VAL A 201 -10.47 18.05 -10.28
CA VAL A 201 -9.69 16.87 -10.67
C VAL A 201 -10.41 15.58 -10.32
N CYS A 202 -10.96 15.48 -9.10
CA CYS A 202 -11.44 14.22 -8.54
C CYS A 202 -12.97 14.06 -8.53
N ASP A 203 -13.75 15.04 -8.99
CA ASP A 203 -15.22 15.02 -9.00
C ASP A 203 -15.88 14.88 -7.59
N VAL A 204 -15.17 15.29 -6.54
CA VAL A 204 -15.71 15.38 -5.16
C VAL A 204 -15.87 16.84 -4.78
N SER A 205 -17.06 17.23 -4.29
CA SER A 205 -17.32 18.64 -3.97
C SER A 205 -16.29 19.21 -2.97
N ALA A 206 -15.84 20.43 -3.20
CA ALA A 206 -14.87 21.10 -2.32
C ALA A 206 -15.34 21.16 -0.86
N ASP A 207 -16.64 21.29 -0.62
CA ASP A 207 -17.22 21.28 0.73
C ASP A 207 -17.09 19.92 1.42
N THR A 208 -17.29 18.82 0.68
CA THR A 208 -17.03 17.46 1.18
C THR A 208 -15.56 17.29 1.57
N ILE A 209 -14.63 17.76 0.72
CA ILE A 209 -13.20 17.68 0.99
C ILE A 209 -12.85 18.46 2.26
N ARG A 210 -13.31 19.71 2.40
CA ARG A 210 -13.05 20.53 3.58
C ARG A 210 -13.65 19.91 4.85
N ALA A 211 -14.90 19.45 4.78
CA ALA A 211 -15.58 18.83 5.90
C ALA A 211 -14.85 17.57 6.39
N LEU A 212 -14.36 16.74 5.45
CA LEU A 212 -13.60 15.55 5.77
C LEU A 212 -12.26 15.90 6.43
N ALA A 213 -11.50 16.87 5.90
CA ALA A 213 -10.23 17.31 6.49
C ALA A 213 -10.42 17.80 7.94
N ARG A 214 -11.41 18.68 8.17
CA ARG A 214 -11.75 19.17 9.52
C ARG A 214 -12.10 18.03 10.48
N ARG A 215 -12.90 17.06 9.99
CA ARG A 215 -13.26 15.88 10.78
C ARG A 215 -12.05 15.03 11.13
N MET A 216 -11.15 14.80 10.17
CA MET A 216 -9.93 14.03 10.38
C MET A 216 -9.04 14.65 11.46
N ALA A 217 -8.98 15.97 11.54
CA ALA A 217 -8.22 16.70 12.56
C ALA A 217 -8.90 16.75 13.94
N ALA A 218 -10.24 16.71 14.00
CA ALA A 218 -11.01 16.91 15.24
C ALA A 218 -10.91 15.74 16.25
N GLY A 219 -10.45 14.56 15.84
CA GLY A 219 -10.39 13.37 16.68
C GLY A 219 -9.34 12.36 16.25
N ARG A 220 -9.39 11.15 16.83
CA ARG A 220 -8.46 10.07 16.46
C ARG A 220 -8.83 9.49 15.09
N THR A 221 -7.92 9.60 14.14
CA THR A 221 -8.14 9.21 12.74
C THR A 221 -7.16 8.11 12.31
N MET A 222 -7.73 7.06 11.71
CA MET A 222 -6.99 6.02 11.01
C MET A 222 -7.18 6.18 9.51
N ILE A 223 -6.09 6.32 8.77
CA ILE A 223 -6.09 6.35 7.31
C ILE A 223 -5.77 4.95 6.77
N ALA A 224 -6.74 4.31 6.14
CA ALA A 224 -6.59 3.00 5.52
C ALA A 224 -6.50 3.14 4.00
N THR A 225 -5.42 2.65 3.40
CA THR A 225 -5.23 2.68 1.95
C THR A 225 -5.15 1.26 1.39
N SER A 226 -6.11 0.89 0.55
CA SER A 226 -6.17 -0.41 -0.12
C SER A 226 -5.02 -0.59 -1.12
N TYR A 227 -4.58 -1.84 -1.33
CA TYR A 227 -3.56 -2.16 -2.33
C TYR A 227 -4.00 -1.90 -3.77
N SER A 228 -5.31 -1.74 -4.03
CA SER A 228 -5.79 -1.39 -5.37
C SER A 228 -5.27 -0.04 -5.87
N LEU A 229 -5.09 0.94 -4.98
CA LEU A 229 -4.74 2.32 -5.36
C LEU A 229 -3.36 2.41 -6.03
N GLN A 230 -2.41 1.57 -5.61
CA GLN A 230 -1.07 1.58 -6.21
C GLN A 230 -0.94 0.71 -7.47
N ARG A 231 -2.01 0.02 -7.92
CA ARG A 231 -2.01 -0.77 -9.16
C ARG A 231 -2.44 0.07 -10.36
N GLY A 232 -1.78 1.22 -10.51
CA GLY A 232 -1.97 2.16 -11.60
C GLY A 232 -0.64 2.81 -11.96
N ASP A 233 -0.67 3.61 -13.02
CA ASP A 233 0.44 4.49 -13.34
C ASP A 233 0.70 5.46 -12.18
N HIS A 234 1.97 5.73 -11.87
CA HIS A 234 2.40 6.52 -10.70
C HIS A 234 1.88 5.99 -9.34
N GLY A 235 1.66 4.68 -9.21
CA GLY A 235 1.00 4.06 -8.04
C GLY A 235 1.68 4.34 -6.69
N GLU A 236 3.00 4.53 -6.68
CA GLU A 236 3.83 4.92 -5.53
C GLU A 236 3.36 6.21 -4.86
N GLN A 237 2.75 7.14 -5.61
CA GLN A 237 2.28 8.43 -5.09
C GLN A 237 1.14 8.26 -4.08
N THR A 238 0.28 7.25 -4.26
CA THR A 238 -0.83 6.98 -3.32
C THR A 238 -0.32 6.56 -1.95
N PHE A 239 0.77 5.79 -1.91
CA PHE A 239 1.40 5.35 -0.67
C PHE A 239 2.12 6.50 0.00
N TRP A 240 2.89 7.28 -0.77
CA TRP A 240 3.60 8.44 -0.25
C TRP A 240 2.62 9.45 0.33
N MET A 241 1.59 9.83 -0.42
CA MET A 241 0.61 10.83 0.00
C MET A 241 -0.21 10.37 1.21
N THR A 242 -0.51 9.06 1.34
CA THR A 242 -1.15 8.51 2.55
C THR A 242 -0.31 8.81 3.80
N MET A 243 1.01 8.61 3.73
CA MET A 243 1.90 8.88 4.87
C MET A 243 2.06 10.38 5.12
N ALA A 244 2.19 11.19 4.07
CA ALA A 244 2.27 12.64 4.21
C ALA A 244 1.02 13.20 4.92
N LEU A 245 -0.17 12.73 4.54
CA LEU A 245 -1.43 13.11 5.20
C LEU A 245 -1.48 12.65 6.67
N ALA A 246 -0.98 11.46 6.98
CA ALA A 246 -0.89 10.98 8.36
C ALA A 246 0.11 11.78 9.20
N CYS A 247 1.23 12.22 8.60
CA CYS A 247 2.20 13.11 9.24
C CYS A 247 1.60 14.48 9.53
N LEU A 248 0.80 15.04 8.62
CA LEU A 248 0.07 16.29 8.86
C LEU A 248 -0.88 16.18 10.04
N LEU A 249 -1.59 15.07 10.22
CA LEU A 249 -2.43 14.85 11.40
C LEU A 249 -1.61 14.64 12.68
N GLY A 250 -0.39 14.13 12.56
CA GLY A 250 0.54 13.91 13.68
C GLY A 250 0.12 12.84 14.67
N GLN A 251 -0.64 11.84 14.23
CA GLN A 251 -1.22 10.78 15.09
C GLN A 251 -0.53 9.41 14.95
N ILE A 252 0.54 9.33 14.17
CA ILE A 252 1.32 8.11 13.98
C ILE A 252 1.92 7.65 15.32
N GLY A 253 1.73 6.37 15.66
CA GLY A 253 2.20 5.77 16.91
C GLY A 253 1.18 5.80 18.05
N LEU A 254 0.04 6.49 17.88
CA LEU A 254 -1.04 6.49 18.87
C LEU A 254 -2.04 5.36 18.62
N PRO A 255 -2.69 4.78 19.66
CA PRO A 255 -3.71 3.75 19.48
C PRO A 255 -4.84 4.17 18.54
N GLY A 256 -5.14 3.39 17.50
CA GLY A 256 -6.17 3.75 16.50
C GLY A 256 -5.85 4.98 15.64
N GLY A 257 -4.62 5.50 15.70
CA GLY A 257 -4.17 6.67 14.93
C GLY A 257 -3.14 6.31 13.86
N GLY A 258 -2.95 7.24 12.92
CA GLY A 258 -1.95 7.11 11.86
C GLY A 258 -2.51 6.50 10.59
N PHE A 259 -1.77 5.56 10.01
CA PHE A 259 -2.12 4.96 8.72
C PHE A 259 -1.85 3.45 8.68
N GLY A 260 -2.44 2.78 7.70
CA GLY A 260 -2.05 1.42 7.34
C GLY A 260 -2.49 1.02 5.92
N PHE A 261 -1.74 0.09 5.34
CA PHE A 261 -1.93 -0.35 3.96
C PHE A 261 -2.53 -1.74 3.86
N GLY A 262 -3.61 -1.86 3.11
CA GLY A 262 -4.20 -3.15 2.73
C GLY A 262 -5.33 -3.65 3.62
N TYR A 263 -5.83 -2.86 4.57
CA TYR A 263 -7.10 -3.20 5.23
C TYR A 263 -8.16 -3.48 4.15
N GLY A 264 -8.82 -4.63 4.22
CA GLY A 264 -9.78 -5.05 3.18
C GLY A 264 -9.15 -5.51 1.85
N SER A 265 -7.83 -5.62 1.72
CA SER A 265 -7.17 -6.19 0.52
C SER A 265 -6.98 -7.70 0.60
N MET A 266 -6.90 -8.24 1.82
CA MET A 266 -6.87 -9.66 2.15
C MET A 266 -7.27 -9.83 3.63
N HIS A 267 -7.46 -11.05 4.09
CA HIS A 267 -7.99 -11.30 5.43
C HIS A 267 -7.07 -10.83 6.57
N GLY A 268 -5.76 -11.06 6.45
CA GLY A 268 -4.77 -10.95 7.52
C GLY A 268 -4.48 -9.54 8.00
N GLN A 269 -4.79 -8.52 7.18
CA GLN A 269 -4.44 -7.14 7.46
C GLN A 269 -5.20 -6.62 8.69
N GLY A 270 -4.45 -6.19 9.71
CA GLY A 270 -4.99 -5.70 10.98
C GLY A 270 -5.40 -6.78 11.99
N ASN A 271 -5.33 -8.07 11.65
CA ASN A 271 -5.72 -9.09 12.62
C ASN A 271 -4.74 -9.12 13.81
N PRO A 272 -5.23 -9.13 15.07
CA PRO A 272 -4.38 -9.22 16.25
C PRO A 272 -3.90 -10.66 16.48
N VAL A 273 -3.13 -11.20 15.53
CA VAL A 273 -2.55 -12.55 15.62
C VAL A 273 -1.12 -12.48 16.17
N PRO A 274 -0.77 -13.31 17.18
CA PRO A 274 0.60 -13.38 17.67
C PRO A 274 1.55 -13.81 16.55
N ARG A 275 2.73 -13.18 16.47
CA ARG A 275 3.80 -13.65 15.59
C ARG A 275 4.35 -14.96 16.14
N MET A 276 4.12 -16.06 15.43
CA MET A 276 4.71 -17.35 15.75
C MET A 276 5.87 -17.67 14.80
N PRO A 277 6.98 -18.20 15.30
CA PRO A 277 8.04 -18.73 14.45
C PRO A 277 7.48 -19.79 13.50
N SER A 278 7.86 -19.73 12.23
CA SER A 278 7.47 -20.72 11.24
C SER A 278 8.67 -21.50 10.75
N LEU A 279 8.57 -22.82 10.78
CA LEU A 279 9.53 -23.70 10.12
C LEU A 279 9.41 -23.51 8.60
N THR A 280 10.36 -22.78 8.02
CA THR A 280 10.44 -22.54 6.57
C THR A 280 11.72 -23.13 6.02
N HIS A 281 11.69 -23.53 4.75
CA HIS A 281 12.86 -24.03 4.06
C HIS A 281 13.47 -22.91 3.22
N SER A 282 14.79 -22.70 3.32
CA SER A 282 15.47 -21.67 2.52
C SER A 282 15.63 -22.13 1.07
N ALA A 283 15.38 -21.22 0.12
CA ALA A 283 15.76 -21.40 -1.28
C ALA A 283 17.27 -21.28 -1.50
N GLY A 284 18.04 -20.73 -0.55
CA GLY A 284 19.43 -20.35 -0.75
C GLY A 284 19.57 -19.06 -1.57
N THR A 285 20.80 -18.72 -1.94
CA THR A 285 21.13 -17.52 -2.72
C THR A 285 21.10 -17.83 -4.21
N ASN A 286 20.57 -16.91 -5.02
CA ASN A 286 20.65 -16.98 -6.48
C ASN A 286 22.01 -16.42 -6.95
N PRO A 287 22.93 -17.26 -7.48
CA PRO A 287 24.28 -16.82 -7.82
C PRO A 287 24.35 -15.79 -8.95
N THR A 288 23.33 -15.71 -9.82
CA THR A 288 23.31 -14.73 -10.91
C THR A 288 23.02 -13.31 -10.43
N GLY A 289 22.28 -13.16 -9.33
CA GLY A 289 21.73 -11.85 -8.92
C GLY A 289 20.72 -11.23 -9.91
N SER A 290 20.47 -11.85 -11.06
CA SER A 290 19.60 -11.33 -12.10
C SER A 290 18.12 -11.38 -11.69
N PHE A 291 17.39 -10.31 -11.96
CA PHE A 291 15.95 -10.23 -11.74
C PHE A 291 15.31 -9.18 -12.64
N ILE A 292 14.04 -9.38 -12.96
CA ILE A 292 13.17 -8.33 -13.51
C ILE A 292 12.07 -7.98 -12.51
N PRO A 293 11.48 -6.77 -12.57
CA PRO A 293 10.25 -6.46 -11.84
C PRO A 293 9.14 -7.40 -12.31
N VAL A 294 8.27 -7.82 -11.39
CA VAL A 294 7.25 -8.84 -11.68
C VAL A 294 6.35 -8.53 -12.89
N ALA A 295 6.05 -7.26 -13.13
CA ALA A 295 5.20 -6.78 -14.23
C ALA A 295 5.93 -6.66 -15.59
N ARG A 296 7.25 -6.89 -15.64
CA ARG A 296 8.10 -6.68 -16.83
C ARG A 296 8.38 -7.97 -17.61
N VAL A 297 7.59 -9.03 -17.41
CA VAL A 297 7.81 -10.31 -18.13
C VAL A 297 7.60 -10.15 -19.63
N THR A 298 6.54 -9.45 -20.04
CA THR A 298 6.28 -9.20 -21.45
C THR A 298 7.39 -8.36 -22.07
N ASP A 299 7.82 -7.30 -21.39
CA ASP A 299 8.90 -6.42 -21.84
C ASP A 299 10.22 -7.18 -22.03
N LEU A 300 10.58 -8.03 -21.06
CA LEU A 300 11.72 -8.93 -21.16
C LEU A 300 11.66 -9.80 -22.43
N LEU A 301 10.50 -10.43 -22.70
CA LEU A 301 10.36 -11.34 -23.84
C LEU A 301 10.37 -10.62 -25.19
N LEU A 302 9.90 -9.37 -25.24
CA LEU A 302 9.85 -8.57 -26.46
C LEU A 302 11.16 -7.80 -26.72
N ASN A 303 11.97 -7.54 -25.69
CA ASN A 303 13.16 -6.71 -25.79
C ASN A 303 14.38 -7.29 -25.02
N PRO A 304 14.84 -8.51 -25.36
CA PRO A 304 16.02 -9.09 -24.72
C PRO A 304 17.25 -8.21 -24.95
N GLY A 305 18.08 -8.03 -23.92
CA GLY A 305 19.22 -7.10 -23.96
C GLY A 305 18.86 -5.62 -23.92
N GLY A 306 17.57 -5.27 -23.89
CA GLY A 306 17.10 -3.89 -23.75
C GLY A 306 17.27 -3.36 -22.32
N GLU A 307 17.24 -2.04 -22.16
CA GLU A 307 17.38 -1.39 -20.86
C GLU A 307 16.02 -1.10 -20.19
N TYR A 308 16.00 -1.10 -18.87
CA TYR A 308 14.84 -0.71 -18.06
C TYR A 308 15.28 -0.03 -16.75
N ASP A 309 14.47 0.91 -16.28
CA ASP A 309 14.66 1.54 -14.99
C ASP A 309 13.85 0.83 -13.91
N PHE A 310 14.45 0.65 -12.75
CA PHE A 310 13.78 0.11 -11.59
C PHE A 310 14.46 0.60 -10.31
N ASP A 311 13.68 1.23 -9.44
CA ASP A 311 14.11 1.56 -8.08
C ASP A 311 15.39 2.44 -8.05
N GLY A 312 15.46 3.42 -8.97
CA GLY A 312 16.60 4.33 -9.12
C GLY A 312 17.80 3.76 -9.90
N GLU A 313 17.73 2.51 -10.37
CA GLU A 313 18.79 1.85 -11.14
C GLU A 313 18.38 1.63 -12.60
N ARG A 314 19.30 1.89 -13.53
CA ARG A 314 19.21 1.46 -14.92
C ARG A 314 19.79 0.06 -15.06
N ARG A 315 19.00 -0.87 -15.60
CA ARG A 315 19.30 -2.30 -15.69
C ARG A 315 19.07 -2.80 -17.11
N THR A 316 19.53 -4.01 -17.41
CA THR A 316 19.41 -4.64 -18.73
C THR A 316 18.67 -5.95 -18.62
N TYR A 317 17.73 -6.20 -19.53
CA TYR A 317 17.04 -7.47 -19.66
C TYR A 317 18.04 -8.56 -20.08
N PRO A 318 18.01 -9.74 -19.46
CA PRO A 318 18.82 -10.88 -19.89
C PRO A 318 18.43 -11.43 -21.27
#